data_AF-A0A7J4FZT0-F1
#
_entry.id   AF-A0A7J4FZT0-F1
#
_cell.length_a   1.000
_cell.length_b   1.000
_cell.length_c   1.000
_cell.angle_alpha   90.00
_cell.angle_beta   90.00
_cell.angle_gamma   90.00
#
_symmetry.space_group_name_H-M   'P 1'
#
loop_
_entity.id
_entity.type
_entity.pdbx_description
1 polymer ?
#
loop_
_entity_poly.entity_id
_entity_poly.type
_entity_poly.pdbx_seq_one_letter_code
_entity_poly.pdbx_strand_id
1 'polypeptide(L)'
;MDNFLIPAGILLVVFGFMLLFAGFILQSNEQPVGKTEARGGAVIFIGPIPIAFGTDKDSLIVVSVIMIILMMMAYFLFRNMNGF
;
A
#
# COMPACT_ATOMS: atom_id res chain seq x y z
N MET A 1 -29.84 2.51 -24.76
CA MET A 1 -28.95 1.43 -24.28
C MET A 1 -27.99 2.11 -23.37
N ASP A 2 -28.45 2.21 -22.14
CA ASP A 2 -28.03 3.21 -21.20
C ASP A 2 -26.73 2.67 -20.58
N ASN A 3 -25.84 3.56 -20.15
CA ASN A 3 -24.46 3.24 -19.77
C ASN A 3 -24.35 2.38 -18.49
N PHE A 4 -25.05 1.26 -18.39
CA PHE A 4 -25.17 0.35 -17.24
C PHE A 4 -23.82 -0.23 -16.80
N LEU A 5 -22.87 -0.30 -17.72
CA LEU A 5 -21.49 -0.70 -17.45
C LEU A 5 -20.80 0.22 -16.43
N ILE A 6 -21.06 1.52 -16.47
CA ILE A 6 -20.44 2.51 -15.57
C ILE A 6 -20.91 2.34 -14.12
N PRO A 7 -22.22 2.38 -13.79
CA PRO A 7 -22.69 2.16 -12.42
C PRO A 7 -22.38 0.75 -11.94
N ALA A 8 -22.46 -0.28 -12.79
CA ALA A 8 -22.08 -1.65 -12.40
C ALA A 8 -20.58 -1.73 -12.04
N GLY A 9 -19.70 -1.07 -12.81
CA GLY A 9 -18.27 -1.01 -12.52
C GLY A 9 -17.97 -0.28 -11.21
N ILE A 10 -18.61 0.87 -10.96
CA ILE A 10 -18.47 1.61 -9.70
C ILE A 10 -18.91 0.75 -8.52
N LEU A 11 -20.06 0.06 -8.64
CA LEU A 11 -20.60 -0.79 -7.58
C LEU A 11 -19.66 -1.97 -7.29
N LEU A 12 -19.04 -2.55 -8.32
CA LEU A 12 -18.06 -3.62 -8.18
C LEU A 12 -16.76 -3.16 -7.50
N VAL A 13 -16.25 -1.96 -7.82
CA VAL A 13 -15.07 -1.38 -7.14
C VAL A 13 -15.36 -1.12 -5.66
N VAL A 14 -16.52 -0.53 -5.35
CA VAL A 14 -16.93 -0.27 -3.96
C VAL A 14 -17.09 -1.58 -3.19
N PHE A 15 -17.68 -2.60 -3.81
CA PHE A 15 -17.84 -3.92 -3.19
C PHE A 15 -16.50 -4.60 -2.93
N GLY A 16 -15.58 -4.54 -3.90
CA GLY A 16 -14.21 -5.04 -3.74
C GLY A 16 -13.46 -4.34 -2.61
N PHE A 17 -13.59 -3.02 -2.50
CA PHE A 17 -13.00 -2.26 -1.40
C PHE A 17 -13.58 -2.66 -0.04
N MET A 18 -14.91 -2.86 0.06
CA MET A 18 -15.54 -3.35 1.28
C MET A 18 -15.02 -4.74 1.70
N LEU A 19 -14.82 -5.65 0.75
CA LEU A 19 -14.26 -6.97 1.03
C LEU A 19 -12.83 -6.90 1.56
N LEU A 20 -11.98 -6.07 0.95
CA LEU A 20 -10.63 -5.82 1.44
C LEU A 20 -10.65 -5.27 2.87
N PHE A 21 -11.50 -4.26 3.12
CA PHE A 21 -11.64 -3.65 4.43
C PHE A 21 -12.09 -4.64 5.51
N ALA A 22 -13.09 -5.48 5.19
CA ALA A 22 -13.54 -6.54 6.08
C ALA A 22 -12.40 -7.55 6.37
N GLY A 23 -11.63 -7.94 5.35
CA GLY A 23 -10.46 -8.81 5.51
C GLY A 23 -9.41 -8.22 6.47
N PHE A 24 -9.10 -6.93 6.34
CA PHE A 24 -8.18 -6.24 7.26
C PHE A 24 -8.68 -6.26 8.72
N ILE A 25 -9.97 -6.00 8.95
CA ILE A 25 -10.55 -6.03 10.31
C ILE A 25 -10.47 -7.43 10.92
N LEU A 26 -10.83 -8.46 10.14
CA LEU A 26 -10.78 -9.85 10.61
C LEU A 26 -9.36 -10.28 10.94
N GLN A 27 -8.39 -9.93 10.08
CA GLN A 27 -6.97 -10.24 10.30
C GLN A 27 -6.38 -9.49 11.51
N SER A 28 -6.90 -8.31 11.85
CA SER A 28 -6.49 -7.58 13.06
C SER A 28 -6.89 -8.29 14.36
N ASN A 29 -7.88 -9.20 14.32
CA ASN A 29 -8.48 -9.79 15.53
C ASN A 29 -7.86 -11.14 15.93
N GLU A 30 -6.98 -11.71 15.10
CA GLU A 30 -6.31 -13.00 15.35
C GLU A 30 -4.97 -12.89 16.11
N GLN A 31 -4.70 -11.77 16.79
CA GLN A 31 -3.47 -11.64 17.56
C GLN A 31 -3.57 -12.38 18.91
N PRO A 32 -2.68 -13.36 19.19
CA PRO A 32 -2.64 -14.03 20.48
C PRO A 32 -2.39 -13.01 21.60
N VAL A 33 -3.20 -13.09 22.65
CA VAL A 33 -3.08 -12.29 23.88
C VAL A 33 -1.77 -12.70 24.58
N GLY A 34 -0.66 -12.11 24.15
CA GLY A 34 0.67 -12.43 24.64
C GLY A 34 1.73 -11.57 23.98
N LYS A 35 2.02 -10.41 24.60
CA LYS A 35 3.22 -9.56 24.36
C LYS A 35 3.68 -9.43 22.90
N THR A 36 2.76 -9.33 21.95
CA THR A 36 3.13 -9.05 20.57
C THR A 36 3.23 -7.54 20.44
N GLU A 37 4.46 -7.02 20.49
CA GLU A 37 4.75 -5.66 20.04
C GLU A 37 4.15 -5.52 18.63
N ALA A 38 3.25 -4.55 18.43
CA ALA A 38 2.62 -4.34 17.13
C ALA A 38 3.71 -4.12 16.08
N ARG A 39 4.03 -5.15 15.29
CA ARG A 39 5.05 -5.09 14.24
C ARG A 39 4.42 -4.44 13.01
N GLY A 40 4.67 -3.15 12.86
CA GLY A 40 4.16 -2.35 11.76
C GLY A 40 5.28 -1.51 11.17
N GLY A 41 5.18 -1.26 9.88
CA GLY A 41 6.05 -0.36 9.14
C GLY A 41 5.18 0.59 8.32
N ALA A 42 5.50 1.88 8.35
CA ALA A 42 4.85 2.92 7.59
C ALA A 42 5.90 3.73 6.83
N VAL A 43 5.51 4.37 5.73
CA VAL A 43 6.41 5.21 4.94
C VAL A 43 5.75 6.52 4.65
N ILE A 44 6.53 7.58 4.81
CA ILE A 44 6.12 8.92 4.43
C ILE A 44 7.05 9.40 3.30
N PHE A 45 6.46 9.80 2.19
CA PHE A 45 7.19 10.43 1.09
C PHE A 45 7.21 11.94 1.28
N ILE A 46 8.39 12.51 1.55
CA ILE A 46 8.59 13.97 1.58
C ILE A 46 9.34 14.33 0.29
N GLY A 47 8.59 14.58 -0.77
CA GLY A 47 9.14 14.66 -2.13
C GLY A 47 9.69 13.31 -2.59
N PRO A 48 10.71 13.26 -3.48
CA PRO A 48 11.35 12.02 -3.89
C PRO A 48 12.26 11.44 -2.80
N ILE A 49 12.24 11.97 -1.58
CA ILE A 49 13.00 11.42 -0.45
C ILE A 49 12.00 10.74 0.47
N PRO A 50 12.11 9.42 0.61
CA PRO A 50 11.17 8.74 1.46
C PRO A 50 11.75 8.36 2.81
N ILE A 51 10.86 8.26 3.81
CA ILE A 51 11.20 8.03 5.21
C ILE A 51 10.43 6.81 5.70
N ALA A 52 11.15 5.72 5.99
CA ALA A 52 10.58 4.50 6.55
C ALA A 52 10.55 4.59 8.08
N PHE A 53 9.38 4.31 8.65
CA PHE A 53 9.13 4.20 10.08
C PHE A 53 8.63 2.79 10.38
N GLY A 54 8.95 2.26 11.55
CA GLY A 54 8.47 0.95 11.91
C GLY A 54 8.96 0.52 13.28
N THR A 55 8.18 -0.33 13.92
CA THR A 55 8.44 -0.90 15.24
C THR A 55 9.34 -2.13 15.17
N ASP A 56 9.50 -2.74 13.99
CA ASP A 56 10.26 -3.96 13.78
C ASP A 56 11.26 -3.82 12.63
N LYS A 57 12.48 -4.35 12.82
CA LYS A 57 13.58 -4.26 11.85
C LYS A 57 13.27 -4.98 10.54
N ASP A 58 12.59 -6.12 10.59
CA ASP A 58 12.24 -6.88 9.39
C ASP A 58 11.19 -6.11 8.59
N SER A 59 10.21 -5.51 9.28
CA SER A 59 9.23 -4.63 8.65
C SER A 59 9.89 -3.42 7.98
N LEU A 60 10.83 -2.75 8.66
CA LEU A 60 11.60 -1.64 8.11
C LEU A 60 12.40 -2.04 6.86
N ILE A 61 13.03 -3.22 6.86
CA ILE A 61 13.79 -3.71 5.70
C ILE A 61 12.86 -3.96 4.51
N VAL A 62 11.77 -4.71 4.71
CA VAL A 62 10.79 -5.00 3.64
C VAL A 62 10.27 -3.72 3.02
N VAL A 63 9.87 -2.78 3.88
CA VAL A 63 9.33 -1.49 3.48
C VAL A 63 10.37 -0.66 2.72
N SER A 64 11.63 -0.64 3.16
CA SER A 64 12.73 0.07 2.51
C SER A 64 13.09 -0.52 1.13
N VAL A 65 13.00 -1.84 0.97
CA VAL A 65 13.25 -2.52 -0.31
C VAL A 65 12.16 -2.18 -1.33
N ILE A 66 10.88 -2.30 -0.94
CA ILE A 66 9.74 -1.94 -1.79
C ILE A 66 9.86 -0.50 -2.28
N MET A 67 10.28 0.37 -1.39
CA MET A 67 10.52 1.78 -1.61
C MET A 67 11.61 2.07 -2.62
N ILE A 68 12.77 1.43 -2.51
CA ILE A 68 13.86 1.56 -3.48
C ILE A 68 13.39 1.12 -4.87
N ILE A 69 12.66 0.01 -4.95
CA ILE A 69 12.09 -0.50 -6.21
C ILE A 69 11.12 0.53 -6.81
N LEU A 70 10.19 1.05 -6.00
CA LEU A 70 9.21 2.04 -6.45
C LEU A 70 9.88 3.33 -6.92
N MET A 71 10.95 3.75 -6.25
CA MET A 71 11.73 4.94 -6.59
C MET A 71 12.50 4.77 -7.89
N MET A 72 13.10 3.59 -8.13
CA MET A 72 13.70 3.25 -9.42
C MET A 72 12.66 3.22 -10.54
N MET A 73 11.49 2.65 -10.29
CA MET A 73 10.41 2.58 -11.28
C MET A 73 9.87 3.96 -11.64
N ALA A 74 9.64 4.81 -10.63
CA ALA A 74 9.24 6.19 -10.81
C ALA A 74 10.32 6.99 -11.57
N TYR A 75 11.59 6.86 -11.17
CA TYR A 75 12.70 7.52 -11.86
C TYR A 75 12.79 7.11 -13.33
N PHE A 76 12.67 5.82 -13.63
CA PHE A 76 12.70 5.31 -15.01
C PHE A 76 11.52 5.83 -15.82
N LEU A 77 10.32 5.85 -15.24
CA LEU A 77 9.12 6.40 -15.87
C LEU A 77 9.29 7.90 -16.16
N PHE A 78 9.71 8.70 -15.18
CA PHE A 78 9.94 10.14 -15.35
C PHE A 78 11.04 10.42 -16.37
N ARG A 79 12.13 9.65 -16.37
CA ARG A 79 13.18 9.75 -17.39
C ARG A 79 12.62 9.48 -18.79
N ASN A 80 11.82 8.44 -18.95
CA ASN A 80 11.23 8.08 -20.24
C ASN A 80 10.18 9.12 -20.71
N MET A 81 9.41 9.69 -19.79
CA MET A 81 8.39 10.69 -20.10
C MET A 81 8.96 12.07 -20.41
N ASN A 82 10.05 12.48 -19.75
CA ASN A 82 10.58 13.83 -19.86
C ASN A 82 11.54 14.06 -21.04
N GLY A 83 11.92 13.01 -21.78
CA GLY A 83 12.56 13.15 -23.11
C GLY A 83 13.72 14.14 -23.23
N PHE A 84 14.50 14.34 -22.16
CA PHE A 84 15.79 15.04 -22.22
C PHE A 84 16.92 14.04 -22.46
#